data_AF-A0A4R8V445-F1
#
_entry.id   AF-A0A4R8V445-F1
#
_cell.length_a   1.000
_cell.length_b   1.000
_cell.length_c   1.000
_cell.angle_alpha   90.00
_cell.angle_beta   90.00
_cell.angle_gamma   90.00
#
_symmetry.space_group_name_H-M   'P 1'
#
loop_
_entity.id
_entity.type
_entity.pdbx_description
1 polymer ?
#
loop_
_entity_poly.entity_id
_entity_poly.type
_entity_poly.pdbx_seq_one_letter_code
_entity_poly.pdbx_strand_id
1 'polypeptide(L)'
;MFGIDGLTITVLLALIVDFSVRVIAIIVVPRNRRPMSGMAWLLTIFFIPYLGVLLFLLIGYRTLPQKRRLMQDEINKFILDSTEGMELVRRDHPWPGWLESVVELNRNLGAMPLVGDNTASLIGEYQVAFDTMIADIDQARKYVHVEFYILSLDHTTAPFFDALERARRRGVTVRVLLDHIQSMRKPGFRQTKKRLTDAGIAWELMLPVQPFKGKWQRPDLRNHRKLLIVDGIVGFMGSQNIIDRSYNMKRNIRRGLQWKDFMTRLEGPIVSGLNAIFITDWYSETSELLTRDVEPVHPRPVTDALDCQVVPSGPGFKGENNLRLFLALLYYAQDRIIITSPYFVPDESIMYAITTAVQRGLHVELFVSEIGDQAVVYHAQRSYYEELLTAGVHIYMYKAPYILHAKHFTIDDEVAVVGSSNMDQRSFSLNMEVSLMVRGRSFVRNLRAMEDENRRNSRELTLEEWLKQPLRSTILDNLARLTSAVQ
;
A
#
# COMPACT_ATOMS: atom_id res chain seq x y z
N MET A 1 4.36 35.03 -59.62
CA MET A 1 3.57 34.21 -58.66
C MET A 1 4.51 33.18 -58.07
N PHE A 2 5.05 33.43 -56.88
CA PHE A 2 5.82 32.42 -56.14
C PHE A 2 4.81 31.38 -55.64
N GLY A 3 4.67 30.28 -56.37
CA GLY A 3 3.84 29.15 -55.93
C GLY A 3 4.45 28.60 -54.66
N ILE A 4 3.70 28.66 -53.56
CA ILE A 4 4.08 27.97 -52.33
C ILE A 4 4.10 26.49 -52.69
N ASP A 5 5.28 25.86 -52.66
CA ASP A 5 5.39 24.44 -52.96
C ASP A 5 4.69 23.59 -51.89
N GLY A 6 4.25 22.39 -52.27
CA GLY A 6 3.53 21.50 -51.36
C GLY A 6 4.33 21.13 -50.10
N LEU A 7 5.66 21.21 -50.18
CA LEU A 7 6.56 21.02 -49.06
C LEU A 7 6.40 22.14 -48.03
N THR A 8 6.39 23.41 -48.46
CA THR A 8 6.19 24.57 -47.58
C THR A 8 4.84 24.51 -46.87
N ILE A 9 3.78 24.11 -47.58
CA ILE A 9 2.45 23.90 -46.97
C ILE A 9 2.51 22.80 -45.90
N THR A 10 3.17 21.68 -46.19
CA THR A 10 3.31 20.56 -45.26
C THR A 10 4.10 20.94 -44.01
N VAL A 11 5.21 21.66 -44.17
CA VAL A 11 6.03 22.15 -43.05
C VAL A 11 5.24 23.15 -42.18
N LEU A 12 4.51 24.08 -42.80
CA LEU A 12 3.69 25.05 -42.07
C LEU A 12 2.59 24.36 -41.27
N LEU A 13 1.91 23.37 -41.85
CA LEU A 13 0.91 22.57 -41.16
C LEU A 13 1.51 21.80 -39.97
N ALA A 14 2.67 21.17 -40.16
CA ALA A 14 3.37 20.47 -39.09
C ALA A 14 3.72 21.41 -37.92
N LEU A 15 4.22 22.61 -38.20
CA LEU A 15 4.53 23.63 -37.20
C LEU A 15 3.28 24.13 -36.46
N ILE A 16 2.17 24.35 -37.19
CA ILE A 16 0.90 24.75 -36.57
C ILE A 16 0.38 23.66 -35.63
N VAL A 17 0.45 22.39 -36.05
CA VAL A 17 0.06 21.25 -35.21
C VAL A 17 0.94 21.16 -33.97
N ASP A 18 2.26 21.27 -34.13
CA ASP A 18 3.21 21.24 -33.02
C ASP A 18 2.95 22.36 -32.00
N PHE A 19 2.79 23.60 -32.48
CA PHE A 19 2.48 24.75 -31.64
C PHE A 19 1.14 24.58 -30.93
N SER A 20 0.11 24.12 -31.63
CA SER A 20 -1.22 23.87 -31.06
C SER A 20 -1.16 22.82 -29.95
N VAL A 21 -0.39 21.73 -30.14
CA VAL A 21 -0.18 20.70 -29.11
C VAL A 21 0.43 21.30 -27.85
N ARG A 22 1.45 22.16 -27.97
CA ARG A 22 2.09 22.81 -26.81
C ARG A 22 1.15 23.77 -26.08
N VAL A 23 0.39 24.58 -26.81
CA VAL A 23 -0.59 25.50 -26.22
C VAL A 23 -1.69 24.73 -25.48
N ILE A 24 -2.22 23.67 -26.10
CA ILE A 24 -3.22 22.80 -25.46
C ILE A 24 -2.63 22.13 -24.20
N ALA A 25 -1.38 21.66 -24.27
CA ALA A 25 -0.71 21.04 -23.12
C ALA A 25 -0.62 21.99 -21.92
N ILE A 26 -0.27 23.27 -22.12
CA ILE A 26 -0.21 24.28 -21.06
C ILE A 26 -1.56 24.45 -20.35
N ILE A 27 -2.67 24.33 -21.09
CA ILE A 27 -4.02 24.50 -20.52
C ILE A 27 -4.50 23.21 -19.84
N VAL A 28 -4.22 22.05 -20.44
CA VAL A 28 -4.80 20.75 -20.03
C VAL A 28 -3.97 20.04 -18.96
N VAL A 29 -2.64 20.06 -19.08
CA VAL A 29 -1.73 19.27 -18.23
C VAL A 29 -1.70 19.75 -16.78
N PRO A 30 -1.62 21.05 -16.44
CA PRO A 30 -1.53 21.48 -15.04
C PRO A 30 -2.79 21.24 -14.21
N ARG A 31 -3.96 21.09 -14.87
CA ARG A 31 -5.25 21.05 -14.20
C ARG A 31 -5.34 19.89 -13.20
N ASN A 32 -5.62 20.21 -11.94
CA ASN A 32 -5.73 19.26 -10.81
C ASN A 32 -4.50 18.36 -10.60
N ARG A 33 -3.30 18.83 -10.94
CA ARG A 33 -2.04 18.11 -10.70
C ARG A 33 -1.14 18.88 -9.75
N ARG A 34 -0.29 18.15 -9.03
CA ARG A 34 0.80 18.75 -8.25
C ARG A 34 1.72 19.53 -9.21
N PRO A 35 2.18 20.74 -8.87
CA PRO A 35 2.98 21.58 -9.77
C PRO A 35 4.17 20.84 -10.40
N MET A 36 4.90 20.05 -9.59
CA MET A 36 6.05 19.26 -10.06
C MET A 36 5.69 18.21 -11.12
N SER A 37 4.61 17.45 -10.90
CA SER A 37 4.14 16.45 -11.86
C SER A 37 3.60 17.10 -13.14
N GLY A 38 2.87 18.22 -13.01
CA GLY A 38 2.42 19.02 -14.15
C GLY A 38 3.59 19.54 -14.99
N MET A 39 4.62 20.07 -14.33
CA MET A 39 5.83 20.57 -14.99
C MET A 39 6.58 19.45 -15.73
N ALA A 40 6.74 18.28 -15.12
CA ALA A 40 7.41 17.13 -15.76
C ALA A 40 6.70 16.72 -17.06
N TRP A 41 5.36 16.70 -17.07
CA TRP A 41 4.59 16.41 -18.27
C TRP A 41 4.65 17.51 -19.32
N LEU A 42 4.61 18.78 -18.88
CA LEU A 42 4.78 19.92 -19.79
C LEU A 42 6.15 19.89 -20.47
N LEU A 43 7.23 19.67 -19.73
CA LEU A 43 8.57 19.56 -20.30
C LEU A 43 8.69 18.37 -21.25
N THR A 44 8.11 17.22 -20.90
CA THR A 44 8.09 16.03 -21.77
C THR A 44 7.40 16.33 -23.09
N ILE A 45 6.21 16.96 -23.06
CA ILE A 45 5.46 17.35 -24.26
C ILE A 45 6.17 18.50 -24.99
N PHE A 46 6.92 19.35 -24.30
CA PHE A 46 7.64 20.45 -24.94
C PHE A 46 8.86 19.96 -25.74
N PHE A 47 9.63 19.03 -25.18
CA PHE A 47 10.84 18.49 -25.81
C PHE A 47 10.55 17.35 -26.79
N ILE A 48 9.52 16.54 -26.55
CA ILE A 48 9.16 15.40 -27.39
C ILE A 48 7.63 15.37 -27.59
N PRO A 49 7.04 16.29 -28.38
CA PRO A 49 5.59 16.56 -28.38
C PRO A 49 4.71 15.35 -28.64
N TYR A 50 4.88 14.66 -29.75
CA TYR A 50 4.00 13.54 -30.13
C TYR A 50 4.13 12.35 -29.16
N LEU A 51 5.36 11.99 -28.80
CA LEU A 51 5.60 10.90 -27.84
C LEU A 51 5.15 11.30 -26.42
N GLY A 52 5.39 12.54 -26.02
CA GLY A 52 5.02 13.10 -24.74
C GLY A 52 3.50 13.15 -24.57
N VAL A 53 2.76 13.54 -25.61
CA VAL A 53 1.29 13.48 -25.61
C VAL A 53 0.82 12.03 -25.53
N LEU A 54 1.40 11.12 -26.30
CA LEU A 54 1.05 9.69 -26.24
C LEU A 54 1.26 9.13 -24.83
N LEU A 55 2.43 9.38 -24.24
CA LEU A 55 2.75 8.95 -22.88
C LEU A 55 1.81 9.60 -21.85
N PHE A 56 1.51 10.89 -22.00
CA PHE A 56 0.57 11.61 -21.13
C PHE A 56 -0.84 11.03 -21.21
N LEU A 57 -1.32 10.64 -22.39
CA LEU A 57 -2.62 10.00 -22.53
C LEU A 57 -2.65 8.60 -21.90
N LEU A 58 -1.54 7.87 -21.94
CA LEU A 58 -1.43 6.53 -21.35
C LEU A 58 -1.30 6.53 -19.82
N ILE A 59 -0.51 7.46 -19.24
CA ILE A 59 -0.12 7.46 -17.81
C ILE A 59 -0.21 8.83 -17.12
N GLY A 60 -0.72 9.88 -17.77
CA GLY A 60 -0.81 11.23 -17.20
C GLY A 60 -2.05 11.49 -16.33
N TYR A 61 -3.07 10.62 -16.38
CA TYR A 61 -4.35 10.77 -15.64
C TYR A 61 -4.48 9.79 -14.48
N ARG A 62 -4.43 10.28 -13.23
CA ARG A 62 -4.39 9.43 -12.01
C ARG A 62 -5.70 8.69 -11.68
N THR A 63 -6.82 9.09 -12.28
CA THR A 63 -8.14 8.57 -11.92
C THR A 63 -8.46 7.25 -12.60
N LEU A 64 -9.14 6.35 -11.89
CA LEU A 64 -9.72 5.14 -12.47
C LEU A 64 -10.72 5.47 -13.62
N PRO A 65 -10.95 4.53 -14.56
CA PRO A 65 -11.97 4.69 -15.60
C PRO A 65 -13.36 5.01 -15.01
N GLN A 66 -14.20 5.73 -15.74
CA GLN A 66 -15.51 6.19 -15.26
C GLN A 66 -16.37 5.05 -14.68
N LYS A 67 -16.43 3.90 -15.36
CA LYS A 67 -17.16 2.71 -14.88
C LYS A 67 -16.71 2.28 -13.48
N ARG A 68 -15.39 2.28 -13.23
CA ARG A 68 -14.84 1.93 -11.91
C ARG A 68 -15.11 2.97 -10.84
N ARG A 69 -15.15 4.25 -11.20
CA ARG A 69 -15.49 5.31 -10.24
C ARG A 69 -16.95 5.24 -9.80
N LEU A 70 -17.87 4.99 -10.73
CA LEU A 70 -19.29 4.80 -10.40
C LEU A 70 -19.49 3.59 -9.47
N MET A 71 -18.81 2.50 -9.78
CA MET A 71 -18.80 1.30 -8.96
C MET A 71 -18.14 1.54 -7.59
N GLN A 72 -17.09 2.38 -7.52
CA GLN A 72 -16.49 2.82 -6.26
C GLN A 72 -17.47 3.63 -5.40
N ASP A 73 -18.30 4.49 -6.00
CA ASP A 73 -19.31 5.24 -5.26
C ASP A 73 -20.39 4.29 -4.69
N GLU A 74 -20.80 3.27 -5.46
CA GLU A 74 -21.70 2.21 -4.98
C GLU A 74 -21.06 1.37 -3.85
N ILE A 75 -19.78 1.04 -4.00
CA ILE A 75 -18.95 0.38 -2.99
C ILE A 75 -18.87 1.20 -1.69
N ASN A 76 -18.62 2.49 -1.79
CA ASN A 76 -18.51 3.36 -0.61
C ASN A 76 -19.84 3.40 0.14
N LYS A 77 -20.95 3.46 -0.61
CA LYS A 77 -22.29 3.37 -0.03
C LYS A 77 -22.53 2.02 0.63
N PHE A 78 -22.18 0.91 -0.03
CA PHE A 78 -22.29 -0.43 0.55
C PHE A 78 -21.45 -0.60 1.83
N ILE A 79 -20.23 -0.08 1.87
CA ILE A 79 -19.40 -0.07 3.07
C ILE A 79 -20.09 0.71 4.19
N LEU A 80 -20.60 1.91 3.91
CA LEU A 80 -21.31 2.72 4.90
C LEU A 80 -22.54 1.97 5.42
N ASP A 81 -23.40 1.48 4.53
CA ASP A 81 -24.65 0.78 4.89
C ASP A 81 -24.36 -0.53 5.66
N SER A 82 -23.29 -1.25 5.32
CA SER A 82 -22.89 -2.50 6.01
C SER A 82 -22.15 -2.26 7.32
N THR A 83 -21.64 -1.04 7.55
CA THR A 83 -20.93 -0.66 8.78
C THR A 83 -21.70 0.30 9.67
N GLU A 84 -22.87 0.74 9.25
CA GLU A 84 -23.78 1.58 10.02
C GLU A 84 -24.17 0.86 11.33
N GLY A 85 -24.05 1.56 12.45
CA GLY A 85 -24.32 1.00 13.79
C GLY A 85 -23.22 0.11 14.38
N MET A 86 -22.13 -0.17 13.65
CA MET A 86 -20.96 -0.87 14.21
C MET A 86 -20.07 0.04 15.10
N GLU A 87 -20.49 1.27 15.40
CA GLU A 87 -19.79 2.22 16.29
C GLU A 87 -19.81 1.76 17.76
N LEU A 88 -19.21 0.61 18.01
CA LEU A 88 -19.27 -0.12 19.27
C LEU A 88 -18.05 0.16 20.14
N VAL A 89 -17.54 1.40 20.14
CA VAL A 89 -16.43 1.74 21.03
C VAL A 89 -16.97 2.15 22.38
N ARG A 90 -16.56 1.42 23.42
CA ARG A 90 -16.80 1.86 24.79
C ARG A 90 -15.90 3.06 25.08
N ARG A 91 -16.51 4.16 25.48
CA ARG A 91 -15.81 5.41 25.88
C ARG A 91 -15.38 5.39 27.36
N ASP A 92 -15.31 4.21 27.95
CA ASP A 92 -15.00 3.97 29.37
C ASP A 92 -13.53 4.20 29.72
N HIS A 93 -12.65 4.23 28.72
CA HIS A 93 -11.24 4.62 28.86
C HIS A 93 -10.95 5.98 28.21
N PRO A 94 -10.19 6.88 28.86
CA PRO A 94 -9.90 8.19 28.28
C PRO A 94 -9.11 8.01 26.98
N TRP A 95 -9.71 8.47 25.89
CA TRP A 95 -8.99 8.64 24.63
C TRP A 95 -8.05 9.84 24.73
N PRO A 96 -6.97 9.84 23.94
CA PRO A 96 -6.28 11.09 23.66
C PRO A 96 -7.29 12.05 23.01
N GLY A 97 -7.39 13.29 23.48
CA GLY A 97 -8.43 14.23 23.03
C GLY A 97 -8.42 14.50 21.53
N TRP A 98 -7.28 14.25 20.86
CA TRP A 98 -7.12 14.38 19.42
C TRP A 98 -7.61 13.18 18.60
N LEU A 99 -7.79 12.00 19.21
CA LEU A 99 -8.11 10.76 18.49
C LEU A 99 -9.47 10.83 17.78
N GLU A 100 -10.47 11.43 18.42
CA GLU A 100 -11.82 11.58 17.84
C GLU A 100 -11.76 12.40 16.55
N SER A 101 -10.95 13.46 16.51
CA SER A 101 -10.75 14.26 15.29
C SER A 101 -10.08 13.47 14.16
N VAL A 102 -9.16 12.55 14.48
CA VAL A 102 -8.54 11.67 13.48
C VAL A 102 -9.52 10.62 12.96
N VAL A 103 -10.36 10.05 13.85
CA VAL A 103 -11.39 9.09 13.49
C VAL A 103 -12.43 9.72 12.55
N GLU A 104 -12.89 10.93 12.88
CA GLU A 104 -13.81 11.75 12.08
C GLU A 104 -13.19 12.08 10.71
N LEU A 105 -11.92 12.51 10.69
CA LEU A 105 -11.17 12.76 9.46
C LEU A 105 -11.17 11.50 8.57
N ASN A 106 -10.81 10.35 9.14
CA ASN A 106 -10.77 9.09 8.40
C ASN A 106 -12.16 8.73 7.84
N ARG A 107 -13.23 8.84 8.64
CA ARG A 107 -14.62 8.59 8.21
C ARG A 107 -15.00 9.47 7.01
N ASN A 108 -14.74 10.76 7.10
CA ASN A 108 -15.04 11.72 6.04
C ASN A 108 -14.28 11.44 4.73
N LEU A 109 -13.21 10.64 4.80
CA LEU A 109 -12.40 10.24 3.66
C LEU A 109 -12.78 8.84 3.12
N GLY A 110 -13.76 8.16 3.72
CA GLY A 110 -14.23 6.83 3.31
C GLY A 110 -13.58 5.68 4.08
N ALA A 111 -13.00 5.95 5.25
CA ALA A 111 -12.64 4.89 6.19
C ALA A 111 -13.87 4.31 6.88
N MET A 112 -13.68 3.11 7.41
CA MET A 112 -14.72 2.45 8.19
C MET A 112 -14.87 3.11 9.57
N PRO A 113 -15.99 2.88 10.27
CA PRO A 113 -16.12 3.22 11.68
C PRO A 113 -14.94 2.75 12.52
N LEU A 114 -14.59 3.54 13.54
CA LEU A 114 -13.80 3.01 14.64
C LEU A 114 -14.68 2.00 15.38
N VAL A 115 -14.19 0.79 15.55
CA VAL A 115 -14.91 -0.31 16.21
C VAL A 115 -14.12 -0.81 17.40
N GLY A 116 -14.79 -1.10 18.51
CA GLY A 116 -14.19 -1.68 19.72
C GLY A 116 -14.30 -3.21 19.73
N ASP A 117 -13.99 -3.82 20.88
CA ASP A 117 -14.13 -5.27 21.13
C ASP A 117 -13.34 -6.15 20.14
N ASN A 118 -12.17 -5.69 19.68
CA ASN A 118 -11.30 -6.43 18.79
C ASN A 118 -10.09 -7.03 19.51
N THR A 119 -9.54 -8.10 18.93
CA THR A 119 -8.19 -8.59 19.26
C THR A 119 -7.30 -8.56 18.03
N ALA A 120 -6.00 -8.33 18.24
CA ALA A 120 -5.00 -8.30 17.19
C ALA A 120 -3.71 -8.95 17.68
N SER A 121 -3.16 -9.87 16.88
CA SER A 121 -1.89 -10.54 17.13
C SER A 121 -0.91 -10.26 16.00
N LEU A 122 0.28 -9.75 16.35
CA LEU A 122 1.36 -9.48 15.41
C LEU A 122 2.20 -10.75 15.19
N ILE A 123 2.43 -11.10 13.93
CA ILE A 123 3.19 -12.28 13.51
C ILE A 123 4.34 -11.81 12.62
N GLY A 124 5.53 -11.66 13.20
CA GLY A 124 6.74 -11.22 12.49
C GLY A 124 7.56 -12.35 11.86
N GLU A 125 7.28 -13.62 12.21
CA GLU A 125 7.98 -14.76 11.66
C GLU A 125 7.30 -15.30 10.39
N TYR A 126 8.08 -15.36 9.31
CA TYR A 126 7.57 -15.57 7.95
C TYR A 126 6.79 -16.89 7.79
N GLN A 127 7.35 -17.98 8.34
CA GLN A 127 6.73 -19.31 8.27
C GLN A 127 5.54 -19.43 9.23
N VAL A 128 5.66 -18.87 10.45
CA VAL A 128 4.59 -18.87 11.45
C VAL A 128 3.35 -18.15 10.89
N ALA A 129 3.52 -17.09 10.09
CA ALA A 129 2.40 -16.44 9.41
C ALA A 129 1.68 -17.39 8.45
N PHE A 130 2.41 -18.18 7.63
CA PHE A 130 1.78 -19.20 6.77
C PHE A 130 1.07 -20.27 7.58
N ASP A 131 1.74 -20.82 8.60
CA ASP A 131 1.19 -21.90 9.43
C ASP A 131 -0.10 -21.46 10.13
N THR A 132 -0.12 -20.22 10.63
CA THR A 132 -1.32 -19.64 11.27
C THR A 132 -2.45 -19.44 10.27
N MET A 133 -2.16 -18.86 9.09
CA MET A 133 -3.17 -18.71 8.02
C MET A 133 -3.72 -20.07 7.57
N ILE A 134 -2.87 -21.09 7.43
CA ILE A 134 -3.27 -22.45 7.07
C ILE A 134 -4.19 -23.04 8.13
N ALA A 135 -3.85 -22.90 9.41
CA ALA A 135 -4.65 -23.40 10.52
C ALA A 135 -6.05 -22.77 10.55
N ASP A 136 -6.17 -21.46 10.31
CA ASP A 136 -7.48 -20.79 10.23
C ASP A 136 -8.26 -21.22 8.97
N ILE A 137 -7.60 -21.36 7.80
CA ILE A 137 -8.23 -21.87 6.57
C ILE A 137 -8.78 -23.29 6.76
N ASP A 138 -8.08 -24.15 7.51
CA ASP A 138 -8.56 -25.50 7.80
C ASP A 138 -9.77 -25.53 8.73
N GLN A 139 -9.97 -24.47 9.52
CA GLN A 139 -11.15 -24.30 10.38
C GLN A 139 -12.34 -23.68 9.64
N ALA A 140 -12.15 -23.11 8.45
CA ALA A 140 -13.20 -22.47 7.67
C ALA A 140 -14.41 -23.39 7.43
N ARG A 141 -15.61 -22.79 7.44
CA ARG A 141 -16.92 -23.46 7.30
C ARG A 141 -17.79 -22.88 6.20
N LYS A 142 -17.75 -21.57 5.98
CA LYS A 142 -18.59 -20.86 5.00
C LYS A 142 -17.75 -20.41 3.81
N TYR A 143 -16.73 -19.59 4.06
CA TYR A 143 -15.91 -19.03 2.99
C TYR A 143 -14.48 -18.67 3.42
N VAL A 144 -13.59 -18.62 2.43
CA VAL A 144 -12.25 -18.07 2.54
C VAL A 144 -12.05 -17.06 1.40
N HIS A 145 -11.64 -15.85 1.74
CA HIS A 145 -11.33 -14.79 0.79
C HIS A 145 -9.85 -14.45 0.88
N VAL A 146 -9.17 -14.51 -0.25
CA VAL A 146 -7.71 -14.34 -0.35
C VAL A 146 -7.44 -13.22 -1.33
N GLU A 147 -6.70 -12.19 -0.93
CA GLU A 147 -6.31 -11.09 -1.80
C GLU A 147 -4.85 -10.73 -1.53
N PHE A 148 -3.98 -10.89 -2.52
CA PHE A 148 -2.56 -10.55 -2.33
C PHE A 148 -1.96 -9.89 -3.57
N TYR A 149 -1.14 -8.86 -3.31
CA TYR A 149 -0.33 -8.22 -4.35
C TYR A 149 0.57 -9.21 -5.10
N ILE A 150 1.22 -10.12 -4.39
CA ILE A 150 1.94 -11.25 -4.97
C ILE A 150 1.42 -12.53 -4.34
N LEU A 151 0.86 -13.39 -5.18
CA LEU A 151 0.47 -14.75 -4.85
C LEU A 151 1.12 -15.68 -5.88
N SER A 152 2.07 -16.50 -5.44
CA SER A 152 2.76 -17.43 -6.30
C SER A 152 2.94 -18.80 -5.65
N LEU A 153 2.67 -19.84 -6.42
CA LEU A 153 2.93 -21.23 -6.08
C LEU A 153 4.43 -21.53 -6.20
N ASP A 154 5.01 -21.93 -5.08
CA ASP A 154 6.36 -22.48 -4.96
C ASP A 154 6.40 -23.49 -3.80
N HIS A 155 7.59 -23.99 -3.47
CA HIS A 155 7.76 -25.00 -2.43
C HIS A 155 7.33 -24.52 -1.03
N THR A 156 7.54 -23.23 -0.72
CA THR A 156 7.22 -22.62 0.57
C THR A 156 5.72 -22.35 0.67
N THR A 157 5.08 -21.95 -0.44
CA THR A 157 3.65 -21.63 -0.45
C THR A 157 2.73 -22.81 -0.77
N ALA A 158 3.26 -23.94 -1.25
CA ALA A 158 2.45 -25.12 -1.59
C ALA A 158 1.47 -25.55 -0.47
N PRO A 159 1.87 -25.61 0.82
CA PRO A 159 0.96 -25.95 1.91
C PRO A 159 -0.23 -24.99 2.05
N PHE A 160 -0.05 -23.70 1.72
CA PHE A 160 -1.12 -22.70 1.71
C PHE A 160 -2.16 -23.02 0.61
N PHE A 161 -1.71 -23.33 -0.60
CA PHE A 161 -2.62 -23.76 -1.67
C PHE A 161 -3.31 -25.08 -1.34
N ASP A 162 -2.61 -26.03 -0.73
CA ASP A 162 -3.21 -27.30 -0.29
C ASP A 162 -4.32 -27.07 0.75
N ALA A 163 -4.16 -26.08 1.64
CA ALA A 163 -5.19 -25.68 2.60
C ALA A 163 -6.44 -25.11 1.90
N LEU A 164 -6.26 -24.25 0.89
CA LEU A 164 -7.36 -23.74 0.08
C LEU A 164 -8.11 -24.88 -0.64
N GLU A 165 -7.38 -25.86 -1.18
CA GLU A 165 -7.98 -27.03 -1.80
C GLU A 165 -8.72 -27.92 -0.81
N ARG A 166 -8.18 -28.11 0.40
CA ARG A 166 -8.88 -28.82 1.48
C ARG A 166 -10.17 -28.10 1.85
N ALA A 167 -10.16 -26.77 2.02
CA ALA A 167 -11.35 -25.98 2.27
C ALA A 167 -12.38 -26.13 1.15
N ARG A 168 -11.94 -26.01 -0.11
CA ARG A 168 -12.83 -26.16 -1.27
C ARG A 168 -13.47 -27.54 -1.35
N ARG A 169 -12.72 -28.61 -1.03
CA ARG A 169 -13.21 -30.00 -0.96
C ARG A 169 -14.22 -30.23 0.16
N ARG A 170 -14.12 -29.49 1.27
CA ARG A 170 -15.13 -29.48 2.35
C ARG A 170 -16.41 -28.72 2.00
N GLY A 171 -16.48 -28.10 0.82
CA GLY A 171 -17.63 -27.31 0.38
C GLY A 171 -17.55 -25.83 0.77
N VAL A 172 -16.44 -25.37 1.35
CA VAL A 172 -16.21 -23.96 1.66
C VAL A 172 -16.04 -23.16 0.37
N THR A 173 -16.66 -21.99 0.27
CA THR A 173 -16.49 -21.08 -0.86
C THR A 173 -15.12 -20.41 -0.79
N VAL A 174 -14.24 -20.68 -1.75
CA VAL A 174 -12.91 -20.06 -1.79
C VAL A 174 -12.82 -19.09 -2.96
N ARG A 175 -12.48 -17.83 -2.66
CA ARG A 175 -12.31 -16.75 -3.64
C ARG A 175 -10.90 -16.15 -3.54
N VAL A 176 -10.24 -15.97 -4.67
CA VAL A 176 -8.85 -15.52 -4.74
C VAL A 176 -8.69 -14.34 -5.70
N LEU A 177 -8.08 -13.27 -5.21
CA LEU A 177 -7.65 -12.10 -5.99
C LEU A 177 -6.13 -11.99 -5.94
N LEU A 178 -5.52 -11.78 -7.11
CA LEU A 178 -4.07 -11.53 -7.21
C LEU A 178 -3.77 -10.44 -8.24
N ASP A 179 -2.80 -9.58 -7.94
CA ASP A 179 -2.43 -8.51 -8.87
C ASP A 179 -1.85 -9.08 -10.17
N HIS A 180 -2.35 -8.59 -11.30
CA HIS A 180 -1.96 -9.13 -12.60
C HIS A 180 -0.48 -8.94 -12.91
N ILE A 181 0.02 -7.70 -12.86
CA ILE A 181 1.35 -7.37 -13.37
C ILE A 181 2.43 -7.93 -12.47
N GLN A 182 2.30 -7.78 -11.15
CA GLN A 182 3.33 -8.27 -10.26
C GLN A 182 3.35 -9.78 -10.15
N SER A 183 2.20 -10.45 -10.04
CA SER A 183 2.18 -11.91 -10.00
C SER A 183 2.72 -12.48 -11.31
N MET A 184 2.40 -11.90 -12.47
CA MET A 184 2.93 -12.31 -13.77
C MET A 184 4.47 -12.24 -13.86
N ARG A 185 5.09 -11.28 -13.17
CA ARG A 185 6.55 -11.11 -13.15
C ARG A 185 7.27 -12.13 -12.26
N LYS A 186 6.54 -12.90 -11.45
CA LYS A 186 7.13 -13.90 -10.54
C LYS A 186 7.13 -15.30 -11.16
N PRO A 187 8.18 -16.12 -10.89
CA PRO A 187 8.15 -17.54 -11.20
C PRO A 187 6.96 -18.22 -10.51
N GLY A 188 6.32 -19.17 -11.17
CA GLY A 188 5.16 -19.88 -10.62
C GLY A 188 3.80 -19.34 -11.06
N PHE A 189 3.72 -18.18 -11.73
CA PHE A 189 2.43 -17.56 -12.09
C PHE A 189 1.49 -18.46 -12.91
N ARG A 190 2.03 -19.19 -13.91
CA ARG A 190 1.22 -20.09 -14.74
C ARG A 190 0.73 -21.29 -13.93
N GLN A 191 1.60 -21.85 -13.10
CA GLN A 191 1.31 -22.98 -12.22
C GLN A 191 0.28 -22.59 -11.16
N THR A 192 0.39 -21.38 -10.60
CA THR A 192 -0.56 -20.81 -9.63
C THR A 192 -1.96 -20.76 -10.21
N LYS A 193 -2.14 -20.15 -11.38
CA LYS A 193 -3.46 -20.09 -12.05
C LYS A 193 -4.00 -21.47 -12.35
N LYS A 194 -3.14 -22.38 -12.86
CA LYS A 194 -3.53 -23.76 -13.14
C LYS A 194 -3.99 -24.48 -11.88
N ARG A 195 -3.24 -24.37 -10.77
CA ARG A 195 -3.59 -24.97 -9.47
C ARG A 195 -4.95 -24.50 -8.98
N LEU A 196 -5.20 -23.18 -9.01
CA LEU A 196 -6.48 -22.60 -8.61
C LEU A 196 -7.64 -23.07 -9.51
N THR A 197 -7.44 -23.09 -10.84
CA THR A 197 -8.45 -23.58 -11.79
C THR A 197 -8.75 -25.07 -11.62
N ASP A 198 -7.71 -25.90 -11.52
CA ASP A 198 -7.85 -27.37 -11.37
C ASP A 198 -8.55 -27.72 -10.05
N ALA A 199 -8.34 -26.93 -9.00
CA ALA A 199 -9.00 -27.06 -7.71
C ALA A 199 -10.48 -26.59 -7.70
N GLY A 200 -10.95 -25.95 -8.78
CA GLY A 200 -12.29 -25.36 -8.83
C GLY A 200 -12.47 -24.18 -7.88
N ILE A 201 -11.38 -23.45 -7.58
CA ILE A 201 -11.39 -22.22 -6.78
C ILE A 201 -11.73 -21.04 -7.69
N ALA A 202 -12.64 -20.17 -7.25
CA ALA A 202 -12.95 -18.95 -7.99
C ALA A 202 -11.79 -17.95 -7.84
N TRP A 203 -11.22 -17.49 -8.95
CA TRP A 203 -10.11 -16.55 -8.90
C TRP A 203 -10.18 -15.52 -10.03
N GLU A 204 -9.73 -14.30 -9.72
CA GLU A 204 -9.66 -13.20 -10.68
C GLU A 204 -8.38 -12.38 -10.52
N LEU A 205 -7.98 -11.72 -11.62
CA LEU A 205 -6.83 -10.84 -11.64
C LEU A 205 -7.26 -9.41 -11.29
N MET A 206 -6.58 -8.80 -10.33
CA MET A 206 -6.80 -7.40 -9.97
C MET A 206 -6.14 -6.46 -10.97
N LEU A 207 -6.84 -5.38 -11.33
CA LEU A 207 -6.42 -4.37 -12.29
C LEU A 207 -5.77 -4.99 -13.55
N PRO A 208 -6.49 -5.85 -14.28
CA PRO A 208 -5.93 -6.63 -15.37
C PRO A 208 -5.54 -5.76 -16.56
N VAL A 209 -4.26 -5.84 -16.95
CA VAL A 209 -3.75 -5.28 -18.21
C VAL A 209 -3.71 -6.35 -19.31
N GLN A 210 -4.83 -6.49 -20.04
CA GLN A 210 -5.06 -7.46 -21.12
C GLN A 210 -5.85 -6.79 -22.27
N PRO A 211 -5.23 -5.88 -23.04
CA PRO A 211 -5.93 -5.04 -24.02
C PRO A 211 -6.70 -5.85 -25.08
N PHE A 212 -6.15 -6.99 -25.52
CA PHE A 212 -6.81 -7.89 -26.49
C PHE A 212 -8.05 -8.62 -25.94
N LYS A 213 -8.33 -8.50 -24.64
CA LYS A 213 -9.54 -9.03 -23.98
C LYS A 213 -10.49 -7.92 -23.53
N GLY A 214 -10.29 -6.69 -23.99
CA GLY A 214 -11.07 -5.52 -23.55
C GLY A 214 -10.84 -5.11 -22.10
N LYS A 215 -9.86 -5.71 -21.41
CA LYS A 215 -9.48 -5.40 -20.03
C LYS A 215 -8.23 -4.52 -20.06
N TRP A 216 -8.40 -3.20 -19.94
CA TRP A 216 -7.27 -2.26 -19.85
C TRP A 216 -7.38 -1.42 -18.59
N GLN A 217 -6.26 -1.32 -17.88
CA GLN A 217 -6.04 -0.37 -16.80
C GLN A 217 -4.64 0.21 -16.97
N ARG A 218 -4.42 1.38 -16.36
CA ARG A 218 -3.09 1.94 -16.22
C ARG A 218 -2.15 0.91 -15.59
N PRO A 219 -1.04 0.52 -16.24
CA PRO A 219 -0.14 -0.52 -15.73
C PRO A 219 0.51 -0.19 -14.38
N ASP A 220 0.62 1.09 -14.07
CA ASP A 220 1.26 1.59 -12.85
C ASP A 220 0.30 1.69 -11.65
N LEU A 221 -1.01 1.65 -11.85
CA LEU A 221 -2.01 1.48 -10.79
C LEU A 221 -2.07 0.01 -10.42
N ARG A 222 -1.82 -0.35 -9.16
CA ARG A 222 -1.82 -1.74 -8.69
C ARG A 222 -2.57 -1.86 -7.37
N ASN A 223 -3.14 -3.04 -7.09
CA ASN A 223 -3.71 -3.32 -5.79
C ASN A 223 -2.64 -3.99 -4.92
N HIS A 224 -2.21 -3.27 -3.89
CA HIS A 224 -1.11 -3.64 -3.03
C HIS A 224 -1.57 -4.17 -1.66
N ARG A 225 -2.87 -4.44 -1.50
CA ARG A 225 -3.43 -5.06 -0.29
C ARG A 225 -3.01 -6.54 -0.18
N LYS A 226 -3.02 -7.02 1.06
CA LYS A 226 -2.72 -8.39 1.47
C LYS A 226 -3.73 -8.76 2.54
N LEU A 227 -4.79 -9.45 2.15
CA LEU A 227 -5.93 -9.80 2.99
C LEU A 227 -6.18 -11.31 2.91
N LEU A 228 -6.48 -11.90 4.06
CA LEU A 228 -7.12 -13.21 4.16
C LEU A 228 -8.27 -13.09 5.14
N ILE A 229 -9.48 -13.46 4.71
CA ILE A 229 -10.67 -13.47 5.57
C ILE A 229 -11.20 -14.89 5.62
N VAL A 230 -11.47 -15.39 6.82
CA VAL A 230 -12.06 -16.71 7.08
C VAL A 230 -13.39 -16.53 7.79
N ASP A 231 -14.47 -16.92 7.12
CA ASP A 231 -15.86 -16.91 7.62
C ASP A 231 -16.35 -15.55 8.16
N GLY A 232 -15.65 -14.45 7.89
CA GLY A 232 -15.93 -13.13 8.47
C GLY A 232 -15.60 -13.03 9.97
N ILE A 233 -14.93 -14.05 10.53
CA ILE A 233 -14.60 -14.16 11.96
C ILE A 233 -13.13 -13.85 12.20
N VAL A 234 -12.26 -14.34 11.32
CA VAL A 234 -10.81 -14.10 11.37
C VAL A 234 -10.39 -13.33 10.13
N GLY A 235 -9.63 -12.26 10.33
CA GLY A 235 -9.02 -11.47 9.28
C GLY A 235 -7.51 -11.43 9.43
N PHE A 236 -6.80 -11.40 8.32
CA PHE A 236 -5.37 -11.13 8.29
C PHE A 236 -5.09 -9.94 7.39
N MET A 237 -4.17 -9.09 7.82
CA MET A 237 -3.60 -8.05 6.96
C MET A 237 -2.16 -7.73 7.33
N GLY A 238 -1.38 -7.18 6.40
CA GLY A 238 -0.01 -6.80 6.69
C GLY A 238 0.81 -6.53 5.45
N SER A 239 2.11 -6.81 5.54
CA SER A 239 3.07 -6.52 4.48
C SER A 239 3.55 -7.76 3.72
N GLN A 240 3.38 -8.95 4.30
CA GLN A 240 3.83 -10.22 3.73
C GLN A 240 3.02 -10.61 2.48
N ASN A 241 3.74 -11.01 1.44
CA ASN A 241 3.15 -11.64 0.26
C ASN A 241 3.15 -13.17 0.39
N ILE A 242 2.35 -13.86 -0.43
CA ILE A 242 2.36 -15.33 -0.52
C ILE A 242 3.33 -15.74 -1.63
N ILE A 243 4.60 -15.82 -1.27
CA ILE A 243 5.71 -16.30 -2.11
C ILE A 243 6.86 -16.73 -1.19
N ASP A 244 7.82 -17.49 -1.69
CA ASP A 244 9.08 -17.72 -0.97
C ASP A 244 9.72 -16.40 -0.50
N ARG A 245 10.39 -16.45 0.65
CA ARG A 245 11.01 -15.28 1.29
C ARG A 245 12.04 -14.56 0.42
N SER A 246 12.66 -15.25 -0.54
CA SER A 246 13.58 -14.66 -1.54
C SER A 246 12.87 -14.03 -2.76
N TYR A 247 11.55 -14.18 -2.83
CA TYR A 247 10.67 -13.90 -3.97
C TYR A 247 11.00 -14.73 -5.22
N ASN A 248 11.81 -15.79 -5.07
CA ASN A 248 12.23 -16.74 -6.12
C ASN A 248 12.90 -16.13 -7.36
N MET A 249 13.39 -14.89 -7.28
CA MET A 249 14.10 -14.27 -8.40
C MET A 249 15.57 -14.68 -8.38
N LYS A 250 16.13 -15.10 -9.53
CA LYS A 250 17.56 -15.46 -9.67
C LYS A 250 18.51 -14.40 -9.10
N ARG A 251 18.21 -13.12 -9.31
CA ARG A 251 19.00 -11.99 -8.77
C ARG A 251 18.92 -11.93 -7.25
N ASN A 252 17.76 -12.16 -6.66
CA ASN A 252 17.55 -12.10 -5.22
C ASN A 252 18.27 -13.24 -4.52
N ILE A 253 18.10 -14.46 -5.05
CA ILE A 253 18.78 -15.67 -4.55
C ILE A 253 20.30 -15.50 -4.62
N ARG A 254 20.84 -15.02 -5.76
CA ARG A 254 22.28 -14.76 -5.90
C ARG A 254 22.82 -13.76 -4.86
N ARG A 255 22.00 -12.76 -4.50
CA ARG A 255 22.34 -11.74 -3.51
C ARG A 255 22.03 -12.16 -2.07
N GLY A 256 21.42 -13.35 -1.86
CA GLY A 256 20.97 -13.82 -0.56
C GLY A 256 19.83 -13.02 0.05
N LEU A 257 19.08 -12.23 -0.73
CA LEU A 257 18.05 -11.33 -0.19
C LEU A 257 16.90 -12.09 0.45
N GLN A 258 16.48 -11.62 1.62
CA GLN A 258 15.37 -12.19 2.40
C GLN A 258 14.44 -11.09 2.88
N TRP A 259 13.15 -11.18 2.59
CA TRP A 259 12.17 -10.19 3.03
C TRP A 259 11.73 -10.44 4.48
N LYS A 260 11.79 -9.41 5.33
CA LYS A 260 11.26 -9.41 6.69
C LYS A 260 9.99 -8.57 6.70
N ASP A 261 8.87 -9.26 6.85
CA ASP A 261 7.52 -8.73 6.84
C ASP A 261 6.82 -9.09 8.16
N PHE A 262 5.59 -8.62 8.32
CA PHE A 262 4.69 -9.17 9.34
C PHE A 262 3.26 -9.28 8.80
N MET A 263 2.48 -10.09 9.49
CA MET A 263 1.03 -10.16 9.37
C MET A 263 0.38 -9.85 10.72
N THR A 264 -0.78 -9.23 10.68
CA THR A 264 -1.65 -9.01 11.85
C THR A 264 -2.85 -9.92 11.68
N ARG A 265 -3.03 -10.85 12.62
CA ARG A 265 -4.26 -11.66 12.74
C ARG A 265 -5.24 -10.93 13.62
N LEU A 266 -6.47 -10.79 13.16
CA LEU A 266 -7.54 -9.98 13.75
C LEU A 266 -8.77 -10.84 13.99
N GLU A 267 -9.42 -10.61 15.13
CA GLU A 267 -10.75 -11.13 15.42
C GLU A 267 -11.62 -10.00 16.01
N GLY A 268 -12.93 -10.11 15.81
CA GLY A 268 -13.91 -9.13 16.28
C GLY A 268 -14.52 -8.30 15.16
N PRO A 269 -15.28 -7.24 15.49
CA PRO A 269 -15.99 -6.38 14.53
C PRO A 269 -15.16 -5.86 13.37
N ILE A 270 -13.85 -5.63 13.57
CA ILE A 270 -12.94 -5.12 12.54
C ILE A 270 -12.83 -6.02 11.31
N VAL A 271 -13.09 -7.33 11.45
CA VAL A 271 -13.00 -8.30 10.34
C VAL A 271 -14.04 -8.02 9.26
N SER A 272 -15.23 -7.53 9.64
CA SER A 272 -16.24 -7.11 8.66
C SER A 272 -15.75 -5.98 7.77
N GLY A 273 -14.91 -5.09 8.30
CA GLY A 273 -14.33 -4.03 7.49
C GLY A 273 -13.33 -4.55 6.46
N LEU A 274 -12.48 -5.51 6.84
CA LEU A 274 -11.59 -6.17 5.88
C LEU A 274 -12.38 -6.96 4.83
N ASN A 275 -13.44 -7.65 5.25
CA ASN A 275 -14.30 -8.41 4.36
C ASN A 275 -15.02 -7.51 3.36
N ALA A 276 -15.54 -6.36 3.80
CA ALA A 276 -16.17 -5.39 2.93
C ALA A 276 -15.17 -4.84 1.89
N ILE A 277 -13.90 -4.58 2.25
CA ILE A 277 -12.86 -4.24 1.25
C ILE A 277 -12.72 -5.35 0.21
N PHE A 278 -12.57 -6.60 0.63
CA PHE A 278 -12.46 -7.72 -0.31
C PHE A 278 -13.68 -7.83 -1.24
N ILE A 279 -14.90 -7.73 -0.70
CA ILE A 279 -16.14 -7.81 -1.48
C ILE A 279 -16.15 -6.71 -2.55
N THR A 280 -15.65 -5.52 -2.21
CA THR A 280 -15.64 -4.37 -3.11
C THR A 280 -14.59 -4.52 -4.22
N ASP A 281 -13.44 -5.11 -3.91
CA ASP A 281 -12.43 -5.46 -4.91
C ASP A 281 -12.91 -6.64 -5.79
N TRP A 282 -13.61 -7.62 -5.22
CA TRP A 282 -14.22 -8.72 -5.96
C TRP A 282 -15.28 -8.21 -6.94
N TYR A 283 -16.21 -7.38 -6.47
CA TYR A 283 -17.19 -6.71 -7.30
C TYR A 283 -16.52 -5.89 -8.40
N SER A 284 -15.35 -5.29 -8.08
CA SER A 284 -14.61 -4.49 -9.05
C SER A 284 -14.03 -5.26 -10.24
N GLU A 285 -13.76 -6.54 -10.05
CA GLU A 285 -13.20 -7.41 -11.08
C GLU A 285 -14.24 -8.31 -11.75
N THR A 286 -15.32 -8.65 -11.04
CA THR A 286 -16.35 -9.62 -11.50
C THR A 286 -17.70 -9.00 -11.84
N SER A 287 -18.01 -7.81 -11.30
CA SER A 287 -19.39 -7.27 -11.27
C SER A 287 -20.39 -8.16 -10.51
N GLU A 288 -19.92 -9.05 -9.64
CA GLU A 288 -20.72 -9.84 -8.71
C GLU A 288 -20.64 -9.23 -7.30
N LEU A 289 -21.77 -8.77 -6.76
CA LEU A 289 -21.82 -8.25 -5.39
C LEU A 289 -22.15 -9.38 -4.41
N LEU A 290 -21.25 -9.63 -3.47
CA LEU A 290 -21.34 -10.73 -2.49
C LEU A 290 -22.17 -10.36 -1.27
N THR A 291 -23.46 -10.04 -1.46
CA THR A 291 -24.34 -9.57 -0.37
C THR A 291 -24.59 -10.59 0.73
N ARG A 292 -24.45 -11.89 0.45
CA ARG A 292 -24.67 -12.99 1.41
C ARG A 292 -23.49 -13.24 2.34
N ASP A 293 -22.33 -12.68 2.04
CA ASP A 293 -21.10 -12.89 2.81
C ASP A 293 -20.87 -11.75 3.82
N VAL A 294 -21.90 -10.94 4.08
CA VAL A 294 -21.94 -9.92 5.14
C VAL A 294 -22.76 -10.47 6.30
N GLU A 295 -22.08 -10.99 7.32
CA GLU A 295 -22.73 -11.44 8.55
C GLU A 295 -22.71 -10.33 9.59
N PRO A 296 -23.79 -10.14 10.38
CA PRO A 296 -23.78 -9.23 11.51
C PRO A 296 -22.73 -9.69 12.52
N VAL A 297 -21.77 -8.83 12.86
CA VAL A 297 -20.82 -9.18 13.92
C VAL A 297 -21.51 -9.05 15.26
N HIS A 298 -21.51 -10.14 16.03
CA HIS A 298 -21.89 -10.09 17.43
C HIS A 298 -20.63 -9.79 18.26
N PRO A 299 -20.48 -8.55 18.78
CA PRO A 299 -19.35 -8.23 19.63
C PRO A 299 -19.36 -9.16 20.84
N ARG A 300 -18.21 -9.79 21.10
CA ARG A 300 -17.96 -10.49 22.35
C ARG A 300 -17.07 -9.59 23.19
N PRO A 301 -17.47 -9.23 24.41
CA PRO A 301 -16.60 -8.45 25.28
C PRO A 301 -15.27 -9.17 25.46
N VAL A 302 -14.18 -8.49 25.12
CA VAL A 302 -12.82 -9.03 25.31
C VAL A 302 -12.11 -8.19 26.37
N THR A 303 -11.35 -8.85 27.24
CA THR A 303 -10.44 -8.16 28.16
C THR A 303 -9.31 -7.50 27.35
N ASP A 304 -8.97 -6.26 27.66
CA ASP A 304 -7.99 -5.45 26.90
C ASP A 304 -8.33 -5.33 25.40
N ALA A 305 -9.62 -5.15 25.09
CA ALA A 305 -10.10 -4.91 23.74
C ALA A 305 -9.39 -3.73 23.05
N LEU A 306 -9.19 -3.89 21.75
CA LEU A 306 -8.55 -2.89 20.89
C LEU A 306 -9.59 -2.09 20.13
N ASP A 307 -9.36 -0.78 20.05
CA ASP A 307 -10.14 0.13 19.20
C ASP A 307 -9.44 0.22 17.84
N CYS A 308 -10.13 -0.22 16.80
CA CYS A 308 -9.54 -0.43 15.48
C CYS A 308 -10.33 0.33 14.40
N GLN A 309 -9.61 0.94 13.46
CA GLN A 309 -10.20 1.58 12.29
C GLN A 309 -9.48 1.11 11.02
N VAL A 310 -10.24 0.52 10.09
CA VAL A 310 -9.74 0.17 8.75
C VAL A 310 -9.82 1.40 7.85
N VAL A 311 -8.68 1.77 7.28
CA VAL A 311 -8.49 2.95 6.43
C VAL A 311 -8.00 2.49 5.05
N PRO A 312 -8.91 2.27 4.09
CA PRO A 312 -8.54 2.00 2.71
C PRO A 312 -8.06 3.28 2.02
N SER A 313 -7.13 3.12 1.09
CA SER A 313 -6.66 4.21 0.22
C SER A 313 -6.43 3.73 -1.22
N GLY A 314 -6.20 4.69 -2.13
CA GLY A 314 -5.88 4.45 -3.53
C GLY A 314 -6.67 5.35 -4.49
N PRO A 315 -6.54 5.15 -5.80
CA PRO A 315 -7.09 6.03 -6.85
C PRO A 315 -8.63 6.06 -6.91
N GLY A 316 -9.31 5.18 -6.17
CA GLY A 316 -10.76 5.22 -5.95
C GLY A 316 -11.19 6.26 -4.91
N PHE A 317 -10.29 6.69 -4.03
CA PHE A 317 -10.58 7.66 -2.97
C PHE A 317 -10.09 9.05 -3.38
N LYS A 318 -10.92 10.07 -3.17
CA LYS A 318 -10.60 11.46 -3.57
C LYS A 318 -9.60 12.15 -2.64
N GLY A 319 -9.39 11.62 -1.43
CA GLY A 319 -8.83 12.35 -0.29
C GLY A 319 -7.40 12.01 0.11
N GLU A 320 -6.65 11.19 -0.63
CA GLU A 320 -5.31 10.71 -0.24
C GLU A 320 -5.32 10.19 1.23
N ASN A 321 -6.26 9.29 1.53
CA ASN A 321 -6.69 8.94 2.89
C ASN A 321 -5.53 8.57 3.85
N ASN A 322 -4.61 7.71 3.39
CA ASN A 322 -3.45 7.28 4.16
C ASN A 322 -2.47 8.43 4.44
N LEU A 323 -2.21 9.31 3.47
CA LEU A 323 -1.37 10.48 3.67
C LEU A 323 -1.96 11.40 4.76
N ARG A 324 -3.26 11.68 4.71
CA ARG A 324 -3.93 12.54 5.70
C ARG A 324 -3.95 11.92 7.10
N LEU A 325 -4.18 10.60 7.19
CA LEU A 325 -4.04 9.88 8.46
C LEU A 325 -2.63 10.03 9.04
N PHE A 326 -1.60 9.75 8.24
CA PHE A 326 -0.21 9.81 8.69
C PHE A 326 0.16 11.22 9.16
N LEU A 327 -0.22 12.25 8.39
CA LEU A 327 0.01 13.64 8.77
C LEU A 327 -0.68 14.00 10.08
N ALA A 328 -1.96 13.66 10.23
CA ALA A 328 -2.70 13.97 11.44
C ALA A 328 -2.02 13.38 12.68
N LEU A 329 -1.64 12.09 12.62
CA LEU A 329 -0.95 11.42 13.71
C LEU A 329 0.44 12.01 13.99
N LEU A 330 1.22 12.33 12.96
CA LEU A 330 2.54 12.97 13.13
C LEU A 330 2.43 14.34 13.84
N TYR A 331 1.41 15.14 13.50
CA TYR A 331 1.18 16.42 14.17
C TYR A 331 0.68 16.24 15.62
N TYR A 332 -0.08 15.18 15.91
CA TYR A 332 -0.61 14.92 17.25
C TYR A 332 0.34 14.20 18.20
N ALA A 333 1.43 13.59 17.72
CA ALA A 333 2.43 12.97 18.58
C ALA A 333 2.94 13.96 19.64
N GLN A 334 3.19 13.47 20.86
CA GLN A 334 3.63 14.27 22.00
C GLN A 334 5.02 13.91 22.51
N ASP A 335 5.40 12.64 22.46
CA ASP A 335 6.63 12.11 23.06
C ASP A 335 7.57 11.50 22.02
N ARG A 336 7.07 10.59 21.17
CA ARG A 336 7.91 9.85 20.22
C ARG A 336 7.17 9.35 18.99
N ILE A 337 7.93 9.26 17.90
CA ILE A 337 7.49 8.69 16.64
C ILE A 337 8.45 7.59 16.21
N ILE A 338 7.95 6.41 15.89
CA ILE A 338 8.75 5.37 15.24
C ILE A 338 8.11 4.95 13.93
N ILE A 339 8.88 5.04 12.85
CA ILE A 339 8.45 4.73 11.48
C ILE A 339 9.26 3.54 10.98
N THR A 340 8.59 2.54 10.42
CA THR A 340 9.23 1.47 9.64
C THR A 340 8.61 1.43 8.25
N SER A 341 9.42 1.68 7.22
CA SER A 341 8.99 1.64 5.82
C SER A 341 10.13 1.17 4.92
N PRO A 342 9.94 0.14 4.06
CA PRO A 342 10.99 -0.31 3.13
C PRO A 342 11.36 0.75 2.10
N TYR A 343 10.38 1.57 1.75
CA TYR A 343 10.46 2.61 0.74
C TYR A 343 9.94 3.89 1.38
N PHE A 344 10.85 4.67 1.94
CA PHE A 344 10.61 5.97 2.53
C PHE A 344 10.97 7.04 1.50
N VAL A 345 10.01 7.37 0.65
CA VAL A 345 10.14 8.42 -0.38
C VAL A 345 8.99 9.41 -0.14
N PRO A 346 9.04 10.13 1.00
CA PRO A 346 7.94 10.96 1.45
C PRO A 346 7.68 12.12 0.48
N ASP A 347 6.48 12.68 0.57
CA ASP A 347 6.26 14.01 0.00
C ASP A 347 6.68 15.10 0.99
N GLU A 348 6.65 16.35 0.52
CA GLU A 348 7.06 17.50 1.31
C GLU A 348 6.28 17.62 2.62
N SER A 349 4.99 17.26 2.63
CA SER A 349 4.16 17.38 3.84
C SER A 349 4.59 16.41 4.94
N ILE A 350 4.95 15.17 4.59
CA ILE A 350 5.49 14.19 5.55
C ILE A 350 6.87 14.63 6.03
N MET A 351 7.72 15.15 5.14
CA MET A 351 9.03 15.69 5.53
C MET A 351 8.88 16.83 6.55
N TYR A 352 8.01 17.81 6.28
CA TYR A 352 7.73 18.90 7.21
C TYR A 352 7.16 18.40 8.54
N ALA A 353 6.22 17.45 8.52
CA ALA A 353 5.64 16.92 9.74
C ALA A 353 6.68 16.23 10.64
N ILE A 354 7.58 15.44 10.04
CA ILE A 354 8.65 14.75 10.76
C ILE A 354 9.69 15.73 11.31
N THR A 355 10.19 16.65 10.48
CA THR A 355 11.20 17.62 10.94
C THR A 355 10.62 18.59 11.97
N THR A 356 9.35 18.97 11.85
CA THR A 356 8.62 19.76 12.87
C THR A 356 8.49 18.99 14.17
N ALA A 357 8.21 17.68 14.14
CA ALA A 357 8.15 16.86 15.34
C ALA A 357 9.51 16.84 16.07
N VAL A 358 10.61 16.68 15.34
CA VAL A 358 11.95 16.76 15.96
C VAL A 358 12.23 18.16 16.53
N GLN A 359 11.86 19.23 15.82
CA GLN A 359 12.00 20.61 16.32
C GLN A 359 11.16 20.90 17.56
N ARG A 360 10.04 20.19 17.75
CA ARG A 360 9.25 20.20 18.98
C ARG A 360 9.89 19.42 20.14
N GLY A 361 11.01 18.73 19.89
CA GLY A 361 11.75 17.96 20.88
C GLY A 361 11.36 16.48 20.96
N LEU A 362 10.57 15.96 20.01
CA LEU A 362 10.18 14.54 20.02
C LEU A 362 11.32 13.64 19.57
N HIS A 363 11.37 12.44 20.15
CA HIS A 363 12.26 11.37 19.68
C HIS A 363 11.68 10.73 18.42
N VAL A 364 12.40 10.82 17.30
CA VAL A 364 11.94 10.27 16.02
C VAL A 364 12.92 9.23 15.49
N GLU A 365 12.42 8.03 15.22
CA GLU A 365 13.18 6.95 14.61
C GLU A 365 12.61 6.53 13.25
N LEU A 366 13.51 6.26 12.31
CA LEU A 366 13.19 5.73 10.98
C LEU A 366 13.96 4.43 10.73
N PHE A 367 13.23 3.33 10.61
CA PHE A 367 13.75 2.02 10.24
C PHE A 367 13.63 1.77 8.74
N VAL A 368 14.76 1.45 8.13
CA VAL A 368 14.92 1.21 6.68
C VAL A 368 15.88 0.05 6.45
N SER A 369 16.00 -0.44 5.22
CA SER A 369 16.96 -1.51 4.90
C SER A 369 18.35 -0.94 4.60
N GLU A 370 19.41 -1.62 5.06
CA GLU A 370 20.79 -1.32 4.67
C GLU A 370 21.06 -1.62 3.18
N ILE A 371 20.30 -2.53 2.60
CA ILE A 371 20.41 -2.96 1.21
C ILE A 371 19.08 -2.83 0.48
N GLY A 372 19.12 -2.38 -0.78
CA GLY A 372 17.92 -2.25 -1.62
C GLY A 372 17.70 -3.45 -2.56
N ASP A 373 16.44 -3.84 -2.76
CA ASP A 373 16.00 -4.75 -3.82
C ASP A 373 15.83 -4.02 -5.17
N GLN A 374 15.37 -2.77 -5.12
CA GLN A 374 15.17 -1.87 -6.26
C GLN A 374 16.12 -0.67 -6.19
N ALA A 375 17.10 -0.61 -7.11
CA ALA A 375 18.16 0.39 -7.06
C ALA A 375 17.64 1.84 -7.11
N VAL A 376 16.70 2.14 -8.02
CA VAL A 376 16.15 3.51 -8.15
C VAL A 376 15.41 3.93 -6.88
N VAL A 377 14.58 3.05 -6.31
CA VAL A 377 13.82 3.36 -5.09
C VAL A 377 14.76 3.52 -3.88
N TYR A 378 15.76 2.64 -3.77
CA TYR A 378 16.78 2.71 -2.73
C TYR A 378 17.56 4.04 -2.75
N HIS A 379 18.01 4.47 -3.94
CA HIS A 379 18.70 5.74 -4.12
C HIS A 379 17.77 6.95 -3.90
N ALA A 380 16.50 6.86 -4.34
CA ALA A 380 15.53 7.94 -4.13
C ALA A 380 15.24 8.17 -2.64
N GLN A 381 15.06 7.12 -1.85
CA GLN A 381 14.88 7.21 -0.40
C GLN A 381 16.11 7.83 0.29
N ARG A 382 17.30 7.37 -0.08
CA ARG A 382 18.58 7.87 0.43
C ARG A 382 18.76 9.38 0.25
N SER A 383 18.18 9.97 -0.81
CA SER A 383 18.24 11.41 -1.05
C SER A 383 17.59 12.28 0.04
N TYR A 384 16.78 11.70 0.93
CA TYR A 384 16.14 12.40 2.05
C TYR A 384 16.91 12.26 3.37
N TYR A 385 17.92 11.39 3.44
CA TYR A 385 18.57 11.07 4.72
C TYR A 385 19.35 12.24 5.30
N GLU A 386 20.01 13.05 4.47
CA GLU A 386 20.77 14.21 4.96
C GLU A 386 19.88 15.19 5.72
N GLU A 387 18.71 15.50 5.16
CA GLU A 387 17.74 16.43 5.74
C GLU A 387 17.19 15.88 7.06
N LEU A 388 16.84 14.58 7.09
CA LEU A 388 16.34 13.90 8.28
C LEU A 388 17.40 13.83 9.40
N LEU A 389 18.62 13.43 9.07
CA LEU A 389 19.73 13.34 10.02
C LEU A 389 20.11 14.72 10.56
N THR A 390 20.11 15.74 9.71
CA THR A 390 20.38 17.13 10.12
C THR A 390 19.27 17.67 11.03
N ALA A 391 18.01 17.29 10.78
CA ALA A 391 16.90 17.66 11.65
C ALA A 391 16.97 16.97 13.02
N GLY A 392 17.61 15.80 13.12
CA GLY A 392 17.76 15.02 14.36
C GLY A 392 16.99 13.71 14.38
N VAL A 393 16.56 13.18 13.23
CA VAL A 393 15.94 11.85 13.13
C VAL A 393 17.00 10.77 13.26
N HIS A 394 16.73 9.75 14.08
CA HIS A 394 17.57 8.56 14.19
C HIS A 394 17.24 7.56 13.09
N ILE A 395 18.16 7.34 12.15
CA ILE A 395 17.96 6.39 11.05
C ILE A 395 18.64 5.06 11.39
N TYR A 396 17.83 3.99 11.50
CA TYR A 396 18.30 2.63 11.73
C TYR A 396 18.20 1.81 10.45
N MET A 397 19.34 1.28 10.01
CA MET A 397 19.45 0.47 8.81
C MET A 397 19.54 -1.01 9.18
N TYR A 398 18.48 -1.76 8.86
CA TYR A 398 18.38 -3.19 9.10
C TYR A 398 19.42 -3.94 8.29
N LYS A 399 20.19 -4.80 8.96
CA LYS A 399 21.40 -5.41 8.40
C LYS A 399 21.11 -6.27 7.17
N ALA A 400 21.99 -6.16 6.17
CA ALA A 400 22.01 -7.08 5.04
C ALA A 400 22.18 -8.55 5.51
N PRO A 401 21.63 -9.54 4.80
CA PRO A 401 20.99 -9.44 3.49
C PRO A 401 19.46 -9.24 3.54
N TYR A 402 18.92 -8.85 4.70
CA TYR A 402 17.47 -8.70 4.85
C TYR A 402 16.96 -7.40 4.24
N ILE A 403 15.81 -7.48 3.58
CA ILE A 403 14.98 -6.35 3.17
C ILE A 403 13.89 -6.21 4.23
N LEU A 404 14.01 -5.19 5.09
CA LEU A 404 12.97 -4.83 6.05
C LEU A 404 11.78 -4.26 5.28
N HIS A 405 10.73 -5.07 5.12
CA HIS A 405 9.56 -4.80 4.29
C HIS A 405 8.27 -4.64 5.10
N ALA A 406 8.36 -4.66 6.43
CA ALA A 406 7.31 -4.21 7.33
C ALA A 406 6.89 -2.76 7.04
N LYS A 407 5.58 -2.47 7.10
CA LYS A 407 5.08 -1.09 7.13
C LYS A 407 4.27 -0.87 8.39
N HIS A 408 4.86 -0.12 9.32
CA HIS A 408 4.16 0.30 10.50
C HIS A 408 4.70 1.62 11.02
N PHE A 409 3.89 2.24 11.84
CA PHE A 409 4.14 3.54 12.41
C PHE A 409 3.49 3.60 13.79
N THR A 410 4.18 4.15 14.77
CA THR A 410 3.68 4.30 16.14
C THR A 410 3.88 5.73 16.60
N ILE A 411 2.85 6.28 17.26
CA ILE A 411 2.94 7.54 17.99
C ILE A 411 2.75 7.27 19.47
N ASP A 412 3.71 7.76 20.25
CA ASP A 412 3.73 7.65 21.71
C ASP A 412 3.52 6.19 22.14
N ASP A 413 2.88 5.93 23.28
CA ASP A 413 2.53 4.56 23.70
C ASP A 413 1.03 4.26 23.54
N GLU A 414 0.39 4.93 22.56
CA GLU A 414 -1.07 5.00 22.47
C GLU A 414 -1.65 4.47 21.15
N VAL A 415 -1.08 4.86 20.00
CA VAL A 415 -1.63 4.51 18.68
C VAL A 415 -0.56 3.93 17.76
N ALA A 416 -0.94 2.86 17.08
CA ALA A 416 -0.17 2.23 16.01
C ALA A 416 -0.95 2.25 14.70
N VAL A 417 -0.23 2.31 13.59
CA VAL A 417 -0.75 2.07 12.25
C VAL A 417 0.05 0.95 11.62
N VAL A 418 -0.64 -0.07 11.14
CA VAL A 418 -0.05 -1.24 10.45
C VAL A 418 -0.77 -1.48 9.13
N GLY A 419 -0.08 -2.02 8.12
CA GLY A 419 -0.76 -2.44 6.89
C GLY A 419 0.14 -2.57 5.67
N SER A 420 -0.44 -2.26 4.51
CA SER A 420 0.23 -2.46 3.21
C SER A 420 0.89 -1.20 2.65
N SER A 421 0.45 -0.01 3.11
CA SER A 421 0.90 1.29 2.61
C SER A 421 2.33 1.59 3.04
N ASN A 422 3.22 1.88 2.09
CA ASN A 422 4.49 2.52 2.42
C ASN A 422 4.27 4.03 2.68
N MET A 423 5.30 4.70 3.20
CA MET A 423 5.38 6.15 3.23
C MET A 423 6.05 6.69 1.96
N ASP A 424 5.39 6.46 0.82
CA ASP A 424 5.84 6.94 -0.50
C ASP A 424 4.70 7.50 -1.35
N GLN A 425 5.04 8.36 -2.31
CA GLN A 425 4.06 9.04 -3.19
C GLN A 425 3.18 8.06 -3.99
N ARG A 426 3.70 6.88 -4.34
CA ARG A 426 2.94 5.85 -5.07
C ARG A 426 1.85 5.25 -4.18
N SER A 427 2.17 4.97 -2.93
CA SER A 427 1.24 4.43 -1.94
C SER A 427 0.16 5.46 -1.58
N PHE A 428 0.48 6.75 -1.64
CA PHE A 428 -0.49 7.83 -1.39
C PHE A 428 -1.46 8.07 -2.56
N SER A 429 -1.05 7.79 -3.80
CA SER A 429 -1.80 8.27 -4.98
C SER A 429 -2.14 7.22 -6.05
N LEU A 430 -1.37 6.14 -6.18
CA LEU A 430 -1.51 5.17 -7.27
C LEU A 430 -1.89 3.77 -6.82
N ASN A 431 -1.36 3.30 -5.69
CA ASN A 431 -1.65 1.96 -5.20
C ASN A 431 -2.96 1.95 -4.42
N MET A 432 -3.74 0.89 -4.58
CA MET A 432 -4.79 0.56 -3.62
C MET A 432 -4.12 -0.09 -2.42
N GLU A 433 -4.29 0.50 -1.25
CA GLU A 433 -3.68 0.05 0.01
C GLU A 433 -4.76 -0.09 1.09
N VAL A 434 -4.38 -0.71 2.21
CA VAL A 434 -5.17 -0.76 3.43
C VAL A 434 -4.26 -0.54 4.63
N SER A 435 -4.68 0.35 5.52
CA SER A 435 -4.03 0.60 6.81
C SER A 435 -5.03 0.33 7.93
N LEU A 436 -4.53 -0.13 9.07
CA LEU A 436 -5.28 -0.33 10.29
C LEU A 436 -4.71 0.59 11.35
N MET A 437 -5.50 1.57 11.78
CA MET A 437 -5.21 2.36 12.96
C MET A 437 -5.70 1.58 14.18
N VAL A 438 -4.82 1.33 15.14
CA VAL A 438 -5.10 0.59 16.37
C VAL A 438 -4.76 1.48 17.55
N ARG A 439 -5.74 1.71 18.41
CA ARG A 439 -5.53 2.27 19.75
C ARG A 439 -5.63 1.15 20.76
N GLY A 440 -4.55 0.95 21.52
CA GLY A 440 -4.48 -0.08 22.55
C GLY A 440 -3.06 -0.35 23.01
N ARG A 441 -2.81 -0.18 24.31
CA ARG A 441 -1.46 -0.27 24.90
C ARG A 441 -0.83 -1.65 24.72
N SER A 442 -1.62 -2.72 24.76
CA SER A 442 -1.14 -4.09 24.55
C SER A 442 -0.58 -4.27 23.13
N PHE A 443 -1.30 -3.78 22.12
CA PHE A 443 -0.86 -3.83 20.73
C PHE A 443 0.37 -2.97 20.47
N VAL A 444 0.37 -1.72 20.95
CA VAL A 444 1.53 -0.82 20.81
C VAL A 444 2.76 -1.43 21.48
N ARG A 445 2.63 -2.02 22.68
CA ARG A 445 3.74 -2.71 23.37
C ARG A 445 4.30 -3.87 22.57
N ASN A 446 3.46 -4.69 21.95
CA ASN A 446 3.91 -5.78 21.09
C ASN A 446 4.66 -5.25 19.87
N LEU A 447 4.20 -4.16 19.28
CA LEU A 447 4.88 -3.50 18.17
C LEU A 447 6.20 -2.86 18.60
N ARG A 448 6.28 -2.27 19.81
CA ARG A 448 7.54 -1.78 20.41
C ARG A 448 8.56 -2.91 20.55
N ALA A 449 8.15 -4.10 20.96
CA ALA A 449 9.06 -5.24 21.06
C ALA A 449 9.64 -5.63 19.68
N MET A 450 8.84 -5.56 18.61
CA MET A 450 9.34 -5.75 17.24
C MET A 450 10.28 -4.62 16.81
N GLU A 451 9.99 -3.38 17.17
CA GLU A 451 10.86 -2.22 16.92
C GLU A 451 12.21 -2.35 17.66
N ASP A 452 12.21 -2.85 18.90
CA ASP A 452 13.42 -3.11 19.68
C ASP A 452 14.25 -4.25 19.08
N GLU A 453 13.61 -5.29 18.54
CA GLU A 453 14.27 -6.32 17.75
C GLU A 453 14.87 -5.74 16.47
N ASN A 454 14.14 -4.87 15.76
CA ASN A 454 14.65 -4.18 14.58
C ASN A 454 15.87 -3.32 14.94
N ARG A 455 15.85 -2.57 16.05
CA ARG A 455 16.97 -1.74 16.53
C ARG A 455 18.21 -2.58 16.83
N ARG A 456 18.06 -3.70 17.54
CA ARG A 456 19.16 -4.66 17.81
C ARG A 456 19.76 -5.25 16.54
N ASN A 457 18.94 -5.47 15.51
CA ASN A 457 19.36 -6.00 14.21
C ASN A 457 19.71 -4.93 13.17
N SER A 458 19.74 -3.68 13.58
CA SER A 458 20.12 -2.56 12.73
C SER A 458 21.47 -1.98 13.14
N ARG A 459 22.04 -1.18 12.25
CA ARG A 459 23.06 -0.19 12.61
C ARG A 459 22.44 1.20 12.51
N GLU A 460 22.82 2.10 13.39
CA GLU A 460 22.45 3.50 13.27
C GLU A 460 23.31 4.16 12.18
N LEU A 461 22.69 4.95 11.31
CA LEU A 461 23.37 5.79 10.33
C LEU A 461 23.59 7.17 10.95
N THR A 462 24.84 7.63 11.04
CA THR A 462 25.13 8.96 11.59
C THR A 462 25.26 10.00 10.48
N LEU A 463 25.02 11.27 10.82
CA LEU A 463 25.26 12.39 9.91
C LEU A 463 26.73 12.45 9.48
N GLU A 464 27.67 12.18 10.39
CA GLU A 464 29.11 12.14 10.08
C GLU A 464 29.46 11.07 9.04
N GLU A 465 28.87 9.86 9.16
CA GLU A 465 29.01 8.82 8.14
C GLU A 465 28.41 9.27 6.80
N TRP A 466 27.23 9.88 6.85
CA TRP A 466 26.50 10.32 5.66
C TRP A 466 27.26 11.37 4.83
N LEU A 467 27.86 12.36 5.49
CA LEU A 467 28.61 13.42 4.81
C LEU A 467 29.91 12.93 4.16
N LYS A 468 30.39 11.73 4.50
CA LYS A 468 31.59 11.10 3.90
C LYS A 468 31.28 10.26 2.64
N GLN A 469 30.03 10.26 2.18
CA GLN A 469 29.62 9.47 1.01
C GLN A 469 30.38 9.90 -0.26
N PRO A 470 30.75 8.95 -1.14
CA PRO A 470 31.44 9.28 -2.37
C PRO A 470 30.50 10.01 -3.34
N LEU A 471 31.02 10.98 -4.08
CA LEU A 471 30.27 11.84 -5.00
C LEU A 471 29.36 11.04 -5.97
N ARG A 472 29.82 9.87 -6.44
CA ARG A 472 29.02 8.96 -7.28
C ARG A 472 27.70 8.55 -6.63
N SER A 473 27.69 8.30 -5.32
CA SER A 473 26.46 7.94 -4.59
C SER A 473 25.53 9.13 -4.55
N THR A 474 26.03 10.30 -4.15
CA THR A 474 25.24 11.53 -4.04
C THR A 474 24.60 11.90 -5.38
N ILE A 475 25.32 11.75 -6.49
CA ILE A 475 24.77 11.96 -7.84
C ILE A 475 23.63 10.97 -8.12
N LEU A 476 23.84 9.67 -7.84
CA LEU A 476 22.80 8.65 -8.07
C LEU A 476 21.57 8.88 -7.18
N ASP A 477 21.76 9.22 -5.92
CA ASP A 477 20.69 9.52 -4.96
C ASP A 477 19.84 10.70 -5.46
N ASN A 478 20.49 11.79 -5.89
CA ASN A 478 19.81 12.98 -6.42
C ASN A 478 19.10 12.73 -7.77
N LEU A 479 19.71 11.98 -8.68
CA LEU A 479 19.06 11.62 -9.95
C LEU A 479 17.85 10.71 -9.71
N ALA A 480 17.95 9.78 -8.76
CA ALA A 480 16.86 8.90 -8.39
C ALA A 480 15.70 9.66 -7.74
N ARG A 481 15.98 10.71 -6.94
CA ARG A 481 14.95 11.60 -6.37
C ARG A 481 14.05 12.20 -7.45
N LEU A 482 14.58 12.59 -8.61
CA LEU A 482 13.78 13.16 -9.70
C LEU A 482 12.75 12.16 -10.26
N THR A 483 12.97 10.86 -10.11
CA THR A 483 12.01 9.85 -10.55
C THR A 483 10.77 9.79 -9.68
N SER A 484 10.82 10.29 -8.43
CA SER A 484 9.63 10.36 -7.56
C SER A 484 8.62 11.41 -8.05
N ALA A 485 9.09 12.50 -8.68
CA ALA A 485 8.24 13.55 -9.23
C ALA A 485 7.42 13.10 -10.47
N VAL A 486 7.86 12.02 -11.12
CA VAL A 486 7.21 11.43 -12.30
C VAL A 486 6.17 10.38 -11.90
N GLN A 487 6.18 9.92 -10.65
CA GLN A 487 5.29 8.88 -10.13
C GLN A 487 3.89 9.41 -9.78
#